data_AF-A0A165ZJ57-F1
#
_entry.id   AF-A0A165ZJ57-F1
#
_cell.length_a   1.000
_cell.length_b   1.000
_cell.length_c   1.000
_cell.angle_alpha   90.00
_cell.angle_beta   90.00
_cell.angle_gamma   90.00
#
_symmetry.space_group_name_H-M   'P 1'
#
loop_
_entity.id
_entity.type
_entity.pdbx_description
1 polymer ?
#
loop_
_entity_poly.entity_id
_entity_poly.type
_entity_poly.pdbx_seq_one_letter_code
_entity_poly.pdbx_strand_id
1 'polypeptide(L)' 'ERLQMLRTSQNTLACPIFSLPPEVLSRVFFLCADDNDALCNLRWTKLMLVCRHWNAVALNTPELWSFIDLNP' A
#
# COMPACT_ATOMS: atom_id res chain seq x y z
N GLU A 1 -12.91 -7.56 18.11
CA GLU A 1 -12.76 -8.50 16.97
C GLU A 1 -13.95 -8.49 15.99
N ARG A 2 -15.21 -8.73 16.41
CA ARG A 2 -16.35 -8.81 15.46
C ARG A 2 -16.61 -7.54 14.62
N LEU A 3 -16.42 -6.36 15.19
CA LEU A 3 -16.59 -5.09 14.47
C LEU A 3 -15.51 -4.85 13.40
N GLN A 4 -14.30 -5.41 13.57
CA GLN A 4 -13.24 -5.28 12.57
C GLN A 4 -13.53 -6.15 11.34
N MET A 5 -14.03 -7.37 11.54
CA MET A 5 -14.40 -8.25 10.43
C MET A 5 -15.50 -7.64 9.55
N LEU A 6 -16.54 -7.06 10.16
CA LEU A 6 -17.62 -6.40 9.43
C LEU A 6 -17.11 -5.21 8.60
N ARG A 7 -16.20 -4.39 9.14
CA ARG A 7 -15.61 -3.26 8.40
C ARG A 7 -14.71 -3.73 7.26
N THR A 8 -13.93 -4.78 7.45
CA THR A 8 -13.11 -5.37 6.38
C THR A 8 -13.99 -5.90 5.25
N SER A 9 -15.04 -6.66 5.56
CA SER A 9 -15.99 -7.17 4.56
C SER A 9 -16.76 -6.06 3.85
N GLN A 10 -17.13 -4.98 4.55
CA GLN A 10 -17.82 -3.84 3.96
C GLN A 10 -16.90 -3.07 3.00
N ASN A 11 -15.61 -2.93 3.32
CA ASN A 11 -14.63 -2.34 2.40
C ASN A 11 -14.47 -3.18 1.12
N THR A 12 -14.40 -4.51 1.23
CA THR A 12 -14.34 -5.42 0.06
C THR A 12 -15.54 -5.24 -0.89
N LEU A 13 -16.73 -4.94 -0.35
CA LEU A 13 -17.94 -4.71 -1.13
C LEU A 13 -18.08 -3.25 -1.64
N ALA A 14 -17.42 -2.29 -0.99
CA ALA A 14 -17.59 -0.87 -1.28
C ALA A 14 -16.71 -0.35 -2.43
N CYS A 15 -15.56 -0.96 -2.68
CA CYS A 15 -14.67 -0.55 -3.79
C CYS A 15 -13.85 -1.74 -4.34
N PRO A 16 -13.75 -1.89 -5.67
CA PRO A 16 -12.97 -2.95 -6.31
C PRO A 16 -11.53 -3.05 -5.83
N ILE A 17 -10.92 -1.94 -5.40
CA ILE A 17 -9.53 -1.90 -4.94
C ILE A 17 -9.29 -2.75 -3.68
N PHE A 18 -10.33 -3.01 -2.88
CA PHE A 18 -10.25 -3.85 -1.69
C PHE A 18 -10.46 -5.34 -1.98
N SER A 19 -10.73 -5.70 -3.23
CA SER A 19 -10.83 -7.08 -3.72
C SER A 19 -9.58 -7.51 -4.49
N LEU A 20 -8.62 -6.60 -4.70
CA LEU A 20 -7.39 -6.90 -5.41
C LEU A 20 -6.52 -7.87 -4.58
N PRO A 21 -5.86 -8.85 -5.24
CA PRO A 21 -4.79 -9.61 -4.61
C PRO A 21 -3.68 -8.68 -4.10
N PRO A 22 -3.02 -9.03 -2.99
CA PRO A 22 -1.94 -8.22 -2.43
C PRO A 22 -0.80 -7.97 -3.43
N GLU A 23 -0.56 -8.89 -4.36
CA GLU A 23 0.46 -8.78 -5.41
C GLU A 23 0.11 -7.73 -6.48
N VAL A 24 -1.18 -7.59 -6.79
CA VAL A 24 -1.64 -6.56 -7.73
C VAL A 24 -1.61 -5.20 -7.03
N LEU A 25 -2.05 -5.15 -5.78
CA LEU A 25 -2.04 -3.92 -4.99
C LEU A 25 -0.61 -3.43 -4.73
N SER A 26 0.34 -4.33 -4.46
CA SER A 26 1.76 -3.97 -4.31
C SER A 26 2.34 -3.42 -5.61
N ARG A 27 1.99 -3.99 -6.77
CA ARG A 27 2.40 -3.47 -8.07
C ARG A 27 1.85 -2.07 -8.32
N VAL A 28 0.59 -1.81 -7.95
CA VAL A 28 0.00 -0.46 -8.02
C VAL A 28 0.77 0.51 -7.12
N PHE A 29 1.10 0.13 -5.89
CA PHE A 29 1.90 0.98 -5.00
C PHE A 29 3.27 1.32 -5.59
N PHE A 30 3.93 0.34 -6.20
CA PHE A 30 5.22 0.55 -6.86
C PHE A 30 5.10 1.56 -8.00
N LEU A 31 4.14 1.37 -8.91
CA LEU A 31 3.91 2.30 -10.01
C LEU A 31 3.57 3.70 -9.51
N CYS A 32 2.73 3.83 -8.48
CA CYS A 32 2.44 5.13 -7.88
C CYS A 32 3.68 5.78 -7.26
N ALA A 33 4.59 5.01 -6.67
CA ALA A 33 5.82 5.53 -6.11
C ALA A 33 6.81 5.98 -7.21
N ASP A 34 6.92 5.21 -8.28
CA ASP A 34 7.78 5.47 -9.44
C ASP A 34 7.30 6.71 -10.22
N ASP A 35 6.01 6.75 -10.60
CA ASP A 35 5.39 7.87 -11.35
C ASP A 35 5.48 9.23 -10.62
N ASN A 36 5.71 9.22 -9.31
CA ASN A 36 5.79 10.42 -8.47
C ASN A 36 7.22 10.74 -7.98
N ASP A 37 8.24 10.06 -8.51
CA ASP A 37 9.64 10.18 -8.06
C ASP A 37 9.77 10.05 -6.53
N ALA A 38 8.97 9.15 -5.96
CA ALA A 38 8.80 9.01 -4.52
C ALA A 38 9.57 7.82 -3.95
N LEU A 39 10.05 6.89 -4.79
CA LEU A 39 10.73 5.66 -4.38
C LEU A 39 11.89 5.94 -3.41
N CYS A 40 12.78 6.87 -3.74
CA CYS A 40 14.00 7.09 -2.96
C CYS A 40 13.83 8.01 -1.74
N ASN A 41 12.73 8.77 -1.64
CA ASN A 41 12.49 9.77 -0.58
C ASN A 41 11.35 9.39 0.37
N LEU A 42 10.87 8.14 0.30
CA LEU A 42 9.82 7.57 1.15
C LEU A 42 8.46 8.31 1.12
N ARG A 43 8.25 9.27 0.21
CA ARG A 43 6.96 9.99 0.11
C ARG A 43 5.80 9.06 -0.23
N TRP A 44 6.08 7.92 -0.86
CA TRP A 44 5.09 6.88 -1.18
C TRP A 44 4.48 6.23 0.07
N THR A 45 5.14 6.29 1.23
CA THR A 45 4.65 5.71 2.50
C THR A 45 3.30 6.27 2.94
N LYS A 46 2.88 7.43 2.41
CA LYS A 46 1.52 7.97 2.59
C LYS A 46 0.42 6.99 2.17
N LEU A 47 0.68 6.09 1.22
CA LEU A 47 -0.24 5.02 0.83
C LEU A 47 -0.57 4.10 2.01
N MET A 48 0.36 3.91 2.94
CA MET A 48 0.17 3.10 4.14
C MET A 48 -0.82 3.71 5.14
N LEU A 49 -1.18 4.99 4.98
CA LEU A 49 -2.10 5.70 5.89
C LEU A 49 -3.58 5.53 5.47
N VAL A 50 -3.86 4.96 4.30
CA VAL A 50 -5.23 4.80 3.80
C VAL A 50 -6.03 3.81 4.65
N CYS A 51 -5.49 2.62 4.90
CA CYS A 51 -6.12 1.63 5.78
C CYS A 51 -5.10 0.57 6.26
N ARG A 52 -5.52 -0.26 7.22
CA ARG A 52 -4.67 -1.36 7.75
C ARG A 52 -4.26 -2.39 6.69
N HIS A 53 -5.10 -2.64 5.69
CA HIS A 53 -4.78 -3.58 4.61
C HIS A 53 -3.66 -3.03 3.72
N TRP A 54 -3.74 -1.74 3.33
CA TRP A 54 -2.70 -1.09 2.52
C TRP A 54 -1.37 -1.01 3.27
N ASN A 55 -1.42 -0.69 4.57
CA ASN A 55 -0.26 -0.73 5.44
C ASN A 55 0.41 -2.12 5.43
N ALA A 56 -0.37 -3.18 5.61
CA ALA A 56 0.15 -4.55 5.61
C ALA A 56 0.74 -4.95 4.26
N VAL A 57 0.09 -4.62 3.14
CA VAL A 57 0.60 -4.95 1.79
C VAL A 57 1.92 -4.23 1.51
N ALA A 58 1.98 -2.93 1.77
CA ALA A 58 3.20 -2.14 1.57
C ALA A 58 4.37 -2.59 2.47
N LEU A 59 4.12 -2.95 3.74
CA LEU A 59 5.14 -3.52 4.61
C LEU A 59 5.69 -4.85 4.09
N ASN A 60 4.83 -5.67 3.48
CA ASN A 60 5.20 -6.98 2.93
C ASN A 60 5.66 -6.90 1.46
N THR A 61 6.02 -5.72 0.95
CA THR A 61 6.51 -5.53 -0.42
C THR A 61 7.96 -5.02 -0.39
N PRO A 62 8.98 -5.91 -0.32
CA PRO A 62 10.39 -5.52 -0.21
C PRO A 62 10.89 -4.60 -1.32
N GLU A 63 10.35 -4.74 -2.53
CA GLU A 63 10.68 -3.91 -3.69
C GLU A 63 10.50 -2.41 -3.39
N LEU A 64 9.42 -2.02 -2.70
CA LEU A 64 9.16 -0.62 -2.31
C LEU A 64 10.21 -0.03 -1.37
N TRP A 65 10.89 -0.88 -0.58
CA TRP A 65 11.90 -0.50 0.40
C TRP A 65 13.33 -0.61 -0.14
N SER A 66 13.49 -1.02 -1.40
CA SER A 66 14.80 -1.24 -2.02
C SER A 66 15.43 0.04 -2.57
N PHE A 67 14.77 1.18 -2.41
CA PHE A 67 15.19 2.49 -2.91
C PHE A 67 15.38 3.45 -1.74
N ILE A 68 16.62 3.87 -1.50
CA ILE A 68 16.97 4.80 -0.42
C ILE A 68 17.94 5.82 -0.99
N ASP A 69 17.55 7.10 -0.95
CA ASP A 69 18.50 8.19 -1.14
C ASP A 69 19.11 8.55 0.22
N LEU A 70 20.44 8.45 0.30
CA LEU A 70 21.21 8.82 1.50
C LEU A 70 21.80 10.24 1.38
N ASN A 71 21.47 10.96 0.30
CA ASN A 71 21.99 12.29 0.11
C ASN A 71 21.40 13.24 1.17
N PRO A 72 22.24 13.95 1.94
CA PRO A 72 21.82 14.80 3.05
C PRO A 72 21.11 16.09 2.60
#